data_AF-A0A7C2C8E8-F1
#
_entry.id   AF-A0A7C2C8E8-F1
#
_cell.length_a   1.000
_cell.length_b   1.000
_cell.length_c   1.000
_cell.angle_alpha   90.00
_cell.angle_beta   90.00
_cell.angle_gamma   90.00
#
_symmetry.space_group_name_H-M   'P 1'
#
loop_
_entity.id
_entity.type
_entity.pdbx_description
1 polymer ?
#
loop_
_entity_poly.entity_id
_entity_poly.type
_entity_poly.pdbx_seq_one_letter_code
_entity_poly.pdbx_strand_id
1 'polypeptide(L)' 'MMGWGWAANPWWGIAGMVFGLAVLLGMVLLVIWAVRQLAPAGGTGSRALEILKERYARGELTREQYEQMRRDLEGGA' A
#
# COMPACT_ATOMS: atom_id res chain seq x y z
N MET A 1 46.49 10.51 -11.80
CA MET A 1 46.75 9.09 -11.46
C MET A 1 46.71 8.95 -9.94
N MET A 2 45.54 8.74 -9.34
CA MET A 2 45.41 8.37 -7.93
C MET A 2 44.02 7.77 -7.72
N GLY A 3 43.94 6.56 -7.16
CA GLY A 3 42.68 6.01 -6.66
C GLY A 3 42.33 4.59 -7.10
N TRP A 4 43.30 3.67 -7.14
CA TRP A 4 43.02 2.26 -7.44
C TRP A 4 43.76 1.29 -6.50
N GLY A 5 43.75 1.61 -5.21
CA GLY A 5 44.29 0.72 -4.15
C GLY A 5 43.21 0.05 -3.28
N TRP A 6 41.96 0.50 -3.37
CA TRP A 6 40.86 0.00 -2.53
C TRP A 6 39.91 -0.94 -3.31
N ALA A 7 40.12 -1.08 -4.63
CA ALA A 7 39.29 -1.90 -5.53
C ALA A 7 39.73 -3.37 -5.63
N ALA A 8 40.73 -3.81 -4.85
CA ALA A 8 41.39 -5.11 -5.03
C ALA A 8 40.80 -6.26 -4.17
N ASN A 9 39.65 -6.08 -3.52
CA ASN A 9 38.99 -7.17 -2.79
C ASN A 9 37.63 -7.50 -3.42
N PRO A 10 37.50 -8.64 -4.14
CA PRO A 10 36.26 -9.06 -4.77
C PRO A 10 35.08 -9.09 -3.79
N TRP A 11 35.36 -9.42 -2.53
CA TRP A 11 34.42 -9.45 -1.41
C TRP A 11 33.77 -8.08 -1.12
N TRP A 12 34.53 -6.99 -1.24
CA TRP A 12 34.00 -5.63 -1.04
C TRP A 12 33.07 -5.21 -2.18
N GLY A 13 33.38 -5.62 -3.42
CA GLY A 13 32.49 -5.40 -4.56
C GLY A 13 31.16 -6.15 -4.42
N ILE A 14 31.21 -7.41 -3.99
CA ILE A 14 30.01 -8.23 -3.74
C ILE A 14 29.20 -7.64 -2.57
N ALA A 15 29.86 -7.25 -1.48
CA ALA A 15 29.19 -6.64 -0.33
C ALA A 15 28.47 -5.33 -0.71
N GLY A 16 29.10 -4.48 -1.54
CA GLY A 16 28.48 -3.26 -2.05
C GLY A 16 27.26 -3.53 -2.93
N MET A 17 27.32 -4.55 -3.79
CA MET A 17 26.20 -4.96 -4.64
C MET A 17 25.02 -5.50 -3.83
N VAL A 18 25.30 -6.37 -2.84
CA VAL A 18 24.28 -6.92 -1.94
C VAL A 18 23.65 -5.82 -1.10
N PHE A 19 24.46 -4.87 -0.59
CA PHE A 19 23.95 -3.73 0.16
C PHE A 19 23.05 -2.84 -0.69
N GLY A 20 23.43 -2.55 -1.94
CA GLY A 20 22.59 -1.80 -2.87
C GLY A 20 21.25 -2.49 -3.15
N LEU A 21 21.27 -3.81 -3.37
CA LEU A 21 20.06 -4.61 -3.52
C LEU A 21 19.19 -4.61 -2.26
N ALA A 22 19.80 -4.73 -1.07
CA ALA A 22 19.09 -4.72 0.20
C ALA A 22 18.42 -3.36 0.47
N VAL A 23 19.09 -2.24 0.15
CA VAL A 23 18.51 -0.90 0.25
C VAL A 23 17.34 -0.74 -0.71
N LEU A 24 17.48 -1.22 -1.96
CA LEU A 24 16.39 -1.18 -2.93
C LEU A 24 15.18 -2.01 -2.46
N LEU A 25 15.41 -3.24 -1.99
CA LEU A 25 14.36 -4.09 -1.44
C LEU A 25 13.69 -3.45 -0.22
N GLY A 26 14.49 -2.89 0.68
CA GLY A 26 14.00 -2.17 1.86
C GLY A 26 13.13 -0.99 1.47
N MET A 27 13.54 -0.22 0.46
CA MET A 27 12.76 0.91 -0.05
C MET A 27 11.44 0.45 -0.67
N VAL A 28 11.43 -0.61 -1.49
CA VAL A 28 10.21 -1.19 -2.07
C VAL A 28 9.26 -1.68 -0.97
N LEU A 29 9.77 -2.40 0.04
CA LEU A 29 8.97 -2.85 1.17
C LEU A 29 8.40 -1.69 1.97
N LEU A 30 9.18 -0.63 2.19
CA LEU A 30 8.74 0.57 2.89
C LEU A 30 7.61 1.27 2.12
N VAL A 31 7.75 1.39 0.79
CA VAL A 31 6.68 1.95 -0.06
C VAL A 31 5.43 1.07 -0.01
N ILE A 32 5.55 -0.25 -0.12
CA ILE A 32 4.41 -1.17 -0.02
C ILE A 32 3.74 -1.04 1.35
N TRP A 33 4.53 -0.99 2.42
CA TRP A 33 4.00 -0.85 3.78
C TRP A 33 3.31 0.51 3.98
N ALA A 34 3.92 1.60 3.53
CA ALA A 34 3.32 2.93 3.56
C ALA A 34 2.02 3.00 2.75
N VAL A 35 2.00 2.45 1.54
CA VAL A 35 0.77 2.38 0.73
C VAL A 35 -0.29 1.53 1.43
N ARG A 36 0.06 0.43 2.09
CA ARG A 36 -0.91 -0.38 2.86
C ARG A 36 -1.41 0.32 4.13
N GLN A 37 -0.61 1.20 4.71
CA GLN A 37 -0.95 1.98 5.91
C GLN A 37 -1.81 3.21 5.56
N LEU A 38 -1.52 3.87 4.43
CA LEU A 38 -2.25 5.05 3.95
C LEU A 38 -3.44 4.70 3.06
N ALA A 39 -3.43 3.54 2.39
CA ALA A 39 -4.66 2.99 1.86
C ALA A 39 -5.59 2.79 3.07
N PRO A 40 -6.80 3.38 3.07
CA PRO A 40 -7.83 2.97 4.00
C PRO A 40 -7.86 1.45 3.92
N ALA A 41 -7.80 0.76 5.06
CA ALA A 41 -7.80 -0.69 5.11
C ALA A 41 -9.01 -1.19 4.30
N GLY A 42 -8.77 -1.42 3.01
CA GLY A 42 -9.78 -1.65 2.00
C GLY A 42 -10.13 -3.11 2.03
N GLY A 43 -10.41 -3.62 3.24
CA GLY A 43 -11.27 -4.77 3.38
C GLY A 43 -12.50 -4.51 2.53
N THR A 44 -12.99 -5.56 1.90
CA THR A 44 -14.17 -5.57 1.03
C THR A 44 -15.32 -4.64 1.46
N GLY A 45 -15.50 -4.41 2.77
CA GLY A 45 -16.42 -3.42 3.35
C GLY A 45 -16.21 -1.96 2.94
N SER A 46 -14.97 -1.44 2.87
CA SER A 46 -14.72 -0.04 2.51
C SER A 46 -15.05 0.26 1.05
N ARG A 47 -14.76 -0.67 0.14
CA ARG A 47 -15.13 -0.55 -1.28
C ARG A 47 -16.64 -0.67 -1.49
N ALA A 48 -17.31 -1.54 -0.72
CA ALA A 48 -18.76 -1.65 -0.75
C ALA A 48 -19.44 -0.36 -0.26
N LEU A 49 -18.91 0.27 0.79
CA LEU A 49 -19.40 1.56 1.30
C LEU A 49 -19.19 2.71 0.31
N GLU A 50 -18.06 2.77 -0.40
CA GLU A 50 -17.84 3.77 -1.47
C GLU A 50 -18.85 3.63 -2.61
N ILE A 51 -19.09 2.40 -3.09
CA ILE A 51 -20.09 2.12 -4.13
C ILE A 51 -21.49 2.52 -3.65
N LEU A 52 -21.81 2.23 -2.39
CA LEU A 52 -23.10 2.59 -1.80
C LEU A 52 -23.30 4.11 -1.75
N LYS A 53 -22.26 4.85 -1.36
CA LYS A 53 -22.26 6.31 -1.31
C LYS A 53 -22.40 6.95 -2.70
N GLU A 54 -21.74 6.37 -3.70
CA GLU A 54 -21.84 6.84 -5.09
C GLU A 54 -23.27 6.70 -5.63
N ARG A 55 -23.93 5.56 -5.39
CA ARG A 55 -25.33 5.34 -5.82
C ARG A 55 -26.33 6.22 -5.08
N TYR A 56 -26.11 6.48 -3.79
CA TYR A 56 -26.91 7.46 -3.05
C TYR A 56 -26.76 8.88 -3.63
N ALA A 57 -25.53 9.28 -4.00
CA ALA A 57 -25.27 10.58 -4.63
C ALA A 57 -25.92 10.71 -6.02
N ARG A 58 -26.04 9.60 -6.76
CA ARG A 58 -26.81 9.55 -8.02
C ARG A 58 -28.33 9.57 -7.81
N GLY A 59 -28.80 9.44 -6.57
CA GLY A 59 -30.23 9.35 -6.25
C GLY A 59 -30.85 7.98 -6.59
N GLU A 60 -30.03 6.96 -6.87
CA GLU A 60 -30.51 5.59 -7.14
C GLU A 60 -30.99 4.89 -5.85
N LEU A 61 -30.51 5.34 -4.68
CA LEU A 61 -30.91 4.84 -3.37
C LEU A 61 -31.61 5.94 -2.56
N THR A 62 -32.67 5.57 -1.85
CA THR A 62 -33.25 6.44 -0.82
C THR A 62 -32.41 6.42 0.46
N ARG A 63 -32.61 7.41 1.33
CA ARG A 63 -31.87 7.53 2.59
C ARG A 63 -32.06 6.31 3.48
N GLU A 64 -33.27 5.75 3.53
CA GLU A 64 -33.58 4.57 4.33
C GLU A 64 -32.81 3.33 3.83
N GLN A 65 -32.76 3.15 2.51
CA GLN A 65 -32.02 2.05 1.88
C GLN A 65 -30.52 2.18 2.11
N TYR A 66 -29.98 3.39 2.01
CA TYR A 66 -28.58 3.67 2.30
C TYR A 66 -28.24 3.36 3.76
N GLU A 67 -29.04 3.83 4.73
CA GLU A 67 -28.78 3.60 6.16
C GLU A 67 -28.92 2.12 6.56
N GLN A 68 -29.79 1.36 5.90
CA GLN A 68 -29.89 -0.09 6.13
C GLN A 68 -28.65 -0.83 5.62
N MET A 69 -28.30 -0.63 4.35
CA MET A 69 -27.14 -1.30 3.74
C MET A 69 -25.81 -0.87 4.39
N ARG A 70 -25.69 0.39 4.83
CA ARG A 70 -24.50 0.87 5.54
C ARG A 70 -24.30 0.14 6.87
N ARG A 71 -25.39 -0.08 7.64
CA ARG A 71 -25.34 -0.81 8.91
C ARG A 71 -25.00 -2.29 8.70
N ASP A 72 -25.55 -2.91 7.65
CA ASP A 72 -25.24 -4.30 7.33
C ASP A 72 -23.76 -4.48 6.93
N LEU A 73 -23.19 -3.52 6.21
CA LEU A 73 -21.78 -3.52 5.82
C LEU A 73 -20.81 -3.14 6.96
N GLU A 74 -21.22 -2.28 7.89
CA GLU A 74 -20.43 -1.89 9.07
C GLU A 74 -20.49 -2.95 10.20
N GLY A 75 -21.60 -3.67 10.33
CA GLY A 75 -21.81 -4.70 11.36
C GLY A 75 -21.37 -6.12 10.99
N GLY A 76 -21.08 -6.38 9.71
CA GLY A 76 -20.60 -7.66 9.21
C GLY A 76 -19.07 -7.80 9.10
N ALA A 77 -18.32 -6.85 9.65
CA ALA A 77 -16.85 -6.81 9.66
C ALA A 77 -16.27 -7.22 11.03
#